data_AF-A0A6N3HF73-F1
#
_entry.id   AF-A0A6N3HF73-F1
#
_cell.length_a   1.000
_cell.length_b   1.000
_cell.length_c   1.000
_cell.angle_alpha   90.00
_cell.angle_beta   90.00
_cell.angle_gamma   90.00
#
_symmetry.space_group_name_H-M   'P 1'
#
loop_
_entity.id
_entity.type
_entity.pdbx_description
1 polymer ?
#
loop_
_entity_poly.entity_id
_entity_poly.type
_entity_poly.pdbx_seq_one_letter_code
_entity_poly.pdbx_strand_id
1 'polypeptide(L)'
;MINHPDTEQIALENVLLALGNGLRLSIVRQLADGRELSCNALRPAEIAKSTMTHHWRVLRDSGVIWQRPQGRENIISLRREDLNSRFPGLLETLLRVMQTDG
;
A
#
# COMPACT_ATOMS: atom_id res chain seq x y z
N MET A 1 19.01 0.79 2.24
CA MET A 1 18.36 0.52 0.95
C MET A 1 16.94 0.08 1.25
N ILE A 2 15.93 0.76 0.70
CA ILE A 2 14.54 0.32 0.84
C ILE A 2 14.40 -0.81 -0.19
N ASN A 3 14.26 -2.05 0.29
CA ASN A 3 14.09 -3.20 -0.59
C ASN A 3 12.62 -3.35 -0.95
N HIS A 4 12.32 -3.50 -2.23
CA HIS A 4 11.00 -3.85 -2.74
C HIS A 4 11.14 -5.15 -3.52
N PRO A 5 10.15 -6.06 -3.43
CA PRO A 5 10.17 -7.25 -4.27
C PRO A 5 10.06 -6.86 -5.74
N ASP A 6 10.72 -7.61 -6.62
CA ASP A 6 10.45 -7.52 -8.06
C ASP A 6 8.99 -7.91 -8.32
N THR A 7 8.43 -7.44 -9.44
CA THR A 7 7.02 -7.68 -9.78
C THR A 7 6.67 -9.18 -9.76
N GLU A 8 7.56 -10.03 -10.24
CA GLU A 8 7.38 -11.49 -10.25
C GLU A 8 7.43 -12.14 -8.85
N GLN A 9 8.05 -11.48 -7.88
CA GLN A 9 8.16 -11.95 -6.49
C GLN A 9 6.93 -11.56 -5.64
N ILE A 10 6.04 -10.73 -6.18
CA ILE A 10 4.79 -10.38 -5.51
C ILE A 10 3.90 -11.64 -5.46
N ALA A 11 3.64 -12.10 -4.24
CA ALA A 11 2.84 -13.27 -3.94
C ALA A 11 1.44 -12.87 -3.45
N LEU A 12 0.41 -13.56 -3.92
CA LEU A 12 -0.98 -13.20 -3.66
C LEU A 12 -1.31 -13.24 -2.16
N GLU A 13 -0.83 -14.27 -1.47
CA GLU A 13 -1.00 -14.46 -0.03
C GLU A 13 -0.44 -13.27 0.76
N ASN A 14 0.71 -12.72 0.36
CA ASN A 14 1.31 -11.57 1.02
C ASN A 14 0.50 -10.29 0.77
N VAL A 15 -0.02 -10.12 -0.44
CA VAL A 15 -0.91 -9.00 -0.78
C VAL A 15 -2.19 -9.08 0.05
N LEU A 16 -2.85 -10.23 0.12
CA LEU A 16 -4.08 -10.40 0.88
C LEU A 16 -3.85 -10.24 2.39
N LEU A 17 -2.77 -10.81 2.93
CA LEU A 17 -2.38 -10.60 4.34
C LEU A 17 -2.09 -9.13 4.65
N ALA A 18 -1.51 -8.38 3.70
CA ALA A 18 -1.28 -6.95 3.86
C ALA A 18 -2.60 -6.14 3.78
N LEU A 19 -3.50 -6.49 2.88
CA LEU A 19 -4.76 -5.76 2.67
C LEU A 19 -5.86 -6.14 3.67
N GLY A 20 -5.75 -7.28 4.37
CA GLY A 20 -6.69 -7.72 5.40
C GLY A 20 -6.72 -6.87 6.70
N ASN A 21 -6.06 -5.71 6.72
CA ASN A 21 -6.10 -4.77 7.84
C ASN A 21 -6.71 -3.44 7.39
N GLY A 22 -7.73 -2.97 8.11
CA GLY A 22 -8.50 -1.78 7.72
C GLY A 22 -7.68 -0.50 7.54
N LEU A 23 -6.63 -0.30 8.36
CA LEU A 23 -5.74 0.87 8.22
C LEU A 23 -4.91 0.81 6.93
N ARG A 24 -4.27 -0.34 6.66
CA ARG A 24 -3.48 -0.53 5.43
C ARG A 24 -4.35 -0.41 4.18
N LEU A 25 -5.57 -0.93 4.23
CA LEU A 25 -6.52 -0.77 3.15
C LEU A 25 -6.96 0.68 2.94
N SER A 26 -7.26 1.42 4.02
CA SER A 26 -7.59 2.86 3.94
C SER A 26 -6.50 3.65 3.22
N ILE A 27 -5.24 3.34 3.51
CA ILE A 27 -4.09 3.93 2.82
C ILE A 27 -4.08 3.60 1.33
N VAL A 28 -4.29 2.33 0.97
CA VAL A 28 -4.35 1.90 -0.43
C VAL A 28 -5.50 2.57 -1.17
N ARG A 29 -6.65 2.81 -0.53
CA ARG A 29 -7.76 3.58 -1.10
C ARG A 29 -7.37 5.02 -1.39
N GLN A 30 -6.66 5.68 -0.48
CA GLN A 30 -6.20 7.07 -0.70
C GLN A 30 -5.23 7.17 -1.89
N LEU A 31 -4.45 6.11 -2.15
CA LEU A 31 -3.53 6.02 -3.28
C LEU A 31 -4.19 5.48 -4.56
N ALA A 32 -5.46 5.07 -4.49
CA ALA A 32 -6.14 4.41 -5.61
C ALA A 32 -6.45 5.35 -6.77
N ASP A 33 -6.30 6.66 -6.64
CA ASP A 33 -6.40 7.59 -7.78
C ASP A 33 -5.07 7.75 -8.54
N GLY A 34 -4.02 7.05 -8.11
CA GLY A 34 -2.69 7.10 -8.74
C GLY A 34 -1.81 8.26 -8.25
N ARG A 35 -2.27 9.05 -7.28
CA ARG A 35 -1.42 10.08 -6.66
C ARG A 35 -0.30 9.45 -5.84
N GLU A 36 0.82 10.17 -5.78
CA GLU A 36 1.86 9.91 -4.79
C GLU A 36 1.65 10.83 -3.59
N LEU A 37 1.75 10.29 -2.38
CA LEU A 37 1.52 11.04 -1.14
C LEU A 37 2.67 10.81 -0.17
N SER A 38 2.95 11.81 0.67
CA SER A 38 3.96 11.62 1.71
C SER A 38 3.46 10.69 2.81
N CYS A 39 4.39 10.00 3.47
CA CYS A 39 4.06 9.12 4.60
C CYS A 39 3.35 9.86 5.74
N ASN A 40 3.55 11.17 5.89
CA ASN A 40 2.82 11.98 6.86
C ASN A 40 1.43 12.37 6.38
N ALA A 41 1.23 12.61 5.08
CA ALA A 41 -0.08 12.88 4.51
C ALA A 41 -1.03 11.68 4.60
N LEU A 42 -0.51 10.46 4.45
CA LEU A 42 -1.28 9.22 4.54
C LEU A 42 -1.53 8.74 5.98
N ARG A 43 -0.81 9.29 6.96
CA ARG A 43 -0.89 8.85 8.35
C ARG A 43 -2.11 9.50 9.03
N PRO A 44 -3.03 8.71 9.61
CA PRO A 44 -4.08 9.27 10.46
C PRO A 44 -3.50 10.03 11.64
N ALA A 45 -4.13 11.16 12.00
CA ALA A 45 -3.59 12.07 13.02
C ALA A 45 -3.40 11.38 14.38
N GLU A 46 -4.30 10.47 14.70
CA GLU A 46 -4.38 9.66 15.92
C GLU A 46 -3.37 8.51 16.00
N ILE A 47 -2.74 8.13 14.88
CA ILE A 47 -1.76 7.04 14.85
C ILE A 47 -0.34 7.59 14.99
N ALA A 48 0.41 7.04 15.94
CA ALA A 48 1.81 7.37 16.16
C ALA A 48 2.71 6.95 14.97
N LYS A 49 3.79 7.71 14.74
CA LYS A 49 4.78 7.42 13.67
C LYS A 49 5.45 6.05 13.82
N SER A 50 5.70 5.62 15.05
CA SER A 50 6.28 4.30 15.35
C SER A 50 5.40 3.17 14.84
N THR A 51 4.08 3.25 15.07
CA THR A 51 3.09 2.27 14.60
C THR A 51 3.04 2.22 13.08
N MET A 52 3.06 3.39 12.41
CA MET A 52 3.05 3.45 10.95
C MET A 52 4.26 2.80 10.29
N THR A 53 5.43 2.83 10.93
CA THR A 53 6.65 2.22 10.39
C THR A 53 6.46 0.72 10.09
N HIS A 54 5.71 0.01 10.94
CA HIS A 54 5.37 -1.38 10.70
C HIS A 54 4.43 -1.54 9.49
N HIS A 55 3.37 -0.73 9.40
CA HIS A 55 2.43 -0.79 8.27
C HIS A 55 3.11 -0.49 6.93
N TRP A 56 4.02 0.49 6.89
CA TRP A 56 4.82 0.78 5.70
C TRP A 56 5.68 -0.40 5.29
N ARG A 57 6.38 -1.01 6.24
CA ARG A 57 7.19 -2.20 5.98
C ARG A 57 6.34 -3.31 5.39
N VAL A 58 5.19 -3.63 5.99
CA VAL A 58 4.38 -4.76 5.49
C VAL A 58 3.81 -4.47 4.10
N LEU A 59 3.28 -3.27 3.85
CA LEU A 59 2.76 -2.90 2.52
C LEU A 59 3.87 -2.91 1.45
N ARG A 60 5.08 -2.50 1.82
CA ARG A 60 6.23 -2.48 0.93
C ARG A 60 6.73 -3.90 0.63
N ASP A 61 6.93 -4.69 1.67
CA ASP A 61 7.49 -6.04 1.57
C ASP A 61 6.51 -7.00 0.86
N SER A 62 5.20 -6.74 0.93
CA SER A 62 4.20 -7.45 0.13
C SER A 62 4.11 -6.98 -1.32
N GLY A 63 4.84 -5.93 -1.71
CA GLY A 63 4.82 -5.39 -3.07
C GLY A 63 3.59 -4.54 -3.41
N VAL A 64 2.83 -4.08 -2.41
CA VAL A 64 1.64 -3.25 -2.66
C VAL A 64 2.01 -1.79 -2.95
N ILE A 65 3.02 -1.26 -2.27
CA ILE A 65 3.43 0.15 -2.42
C ILE A 65 4.88 0.30 -2.87
N TRP A 66 5.14 1.37 -3.61
CA TRP A 66 6.45 1.98 -3.72
C TRP A 66 6.66 2.92 -2.54
N GLN A 67 7.92 3.04 -2.12
CA GLN A 67 8.34 3.95 -1.07
C GLN A 67 9.71 4.49 -1.43
N ARG A 68 9.84 5.79 -1.63
CA ARG A 68 11.11 6.44 -1.97
C ARG A 68 11.40 7.63 -1.05
N PRO A 69 12.66 7.86 -0.65
CA PRO A 69 13.01 9.06 0.08
C PRO A 69 12.81 10.33 -0.76
N GLN A 70 12.23 11.38 -0.17
CA GLN A 70 12.17 12.73 -0.74
C GLN A 70 12.34 13.76 0.39
N GLY A 71 13.56 14.28 0.52
CA GLY A 71 13.92 15.20 1.59
C GLY A 71 13.83 14.52 2.96
N ARG A 72 12.98 15.07 3.85
CA ARG A 72 12.80 14.57 5.23
C ARG A 72 11.72 13.49 5.35
N GLU A 73 10.99 13.20 4.28
CA GLU A 73 9.88 12.25 4.28
C GLU A 73 10.06 11.20 3.19
N ASN A 74 9.24 10.15 3.24
CA ASN A 74 9.12 9.22 2.12
C ASN A 74 7.85 9.53 1.34
N ILE A 75 7.95 9.49 0.02
CA ILE A 75 6.78 9.45 -0.86
C ILE A 75 6.37 8.01 -1.08
N ILE A 76 5.07 7.79 -1.03
CA ILE A 76 4.39 6.50 -1.17
C ILE A 76 3.49 6.57 -2.40
N SER A 77 3.54 5.53 -3.22
CA SER A 77 2.65 5.35 -4.36
C SER A 77 2.22 3.89 -4.48
N LEU A 78 1.05 3.66 -5.08
CA LEU A 78 0.51 2.31 -5.25
C LEU A 78 1.18 1.63 -6.44
N ARG A 79 1.60 0.37 -6.28
CA ARG A 79 2.15 -0.46 -7.37
C ARG A 79 1.05 -1.02 -8.26
N ARG A 80 0.15 -0.15 -8.73
CA ARG A 80 -1.08 -0.56 -9.45
C ARG A 80 -0.75 -1.41 -10.67
N GLU A 81 0.21 -0.98 -11.48
CA GLU A 81 0.58 -1.66 -12.72
C GLU A 81 1.14 -3.06 -12.44
N ASP A 82 2.04 -3.18 -11.46
CA ASP A 82 2.60 -4.46 -11.02
C ASP A 82 1.51 -5.41 -10.50
N LEU A 83 0.65 -4.91 -9.61
CA LEU A 83 -0.45 -5.68 -9.03
C LEU A 83 -1.44 -6.13 -10.10
N ASN A 84 -1.77 -5.27 -11.07
CA ASN A 84 -2.69 -5.62 -12.16
C ASN A 84 -2.04 -6.57 -13.18
N SER A 85 -0.73 -6.49 -13.39
CA SER A 85 0.02 -7.44 -14.22
C SER A 85 0.04 -8.83 -13.59
N ARG A 86 0.28 -8.92 -12.28
CA ARG A 86 0.34 -10.18 -11.53
C ARG A 86 -1.04 -10.79 -11.27
N PHE A 87 -2.01 -9.94 -10.90
CA PHE A 87 -3.35 -10.35 -10.48
C PHE A 87 -4.41 -9.44 -11.13
N PRO A 88 -4.69 -9.63 -12.44
CA PRO A 88 -5.62 -8.77 -13.17
C PRO A 88 -6.97 -8.62 -12.47
N GLY A 89 -7.40 -7.37 -12.24
CA GLY A 89 -8.68 -7.06 -11.63
C GLY A 89 -8.79 -7.26 -10.10
N LEU A 90 -7.78 -7.82 -9.43
CA LEU A 90 -7.80 -8.05 -7.98
C LEU A 90 -7.97 -6.74 -7.21
N LEU A 91 -7.08 -5.78 -7.45
CA LEU A 91 -7.06 -4.51 -6.74
C LEU A 91 -8.39 -3.75 -6.91
N GLU A 92 -8.90 -3.69 -8.13
CA GLU A 92 -10.18 -3.03 -8.43
C GLU A 92 -11.36 -3.75 -7.77
N THR A 93 -11.31 -5.09 -7.68
CA THR A 93 -12.33 -5.88 -6.97
C THR A 93 -12.29 -5.60 -5.46
N LEU A 94 -11.10 -5.61 -4.85
CA LEU A 94 -10.94 -5.30 -3.42
C LEU A 94 -11.38 -3.87 -3.09
N LEU A 95 -11.00 -2.90 -3.92
CA LEU A 95 -11.41 -1.51 -3.77
C LEU A 95 -12.93 -1.33 -3.90
N ARG A 96 -13.61 -2.13 -4.75
CA ARG A 96 -15.06 -2.11 -4.92
C ARG A 96 -15.80 -2.80 -3.78
N VAL A 97 -15.44 -4.04 -3.46
CA VAL A 97 -16.15 -4.87 -2.48
C VAL A 97 -16.12 -4.20 -1.11
N MET A 98 -14.94 -3.71 -0.71
CA MET A 98 -14.76 -3.14 0.63
C MET A 98 -15.35 -1.73 0.77
N GLN A 99 -15.89 -1.11 -0.29
CA GLN A 99 -16.76 0.08 -0.17
C GLN A 99 -18.13 -0.27 0.42
N THR A 100 -18.51 -1.56 0.41
CA THR A 100 -19.84 -2.04 0.82
C THR A 100 -19.90 -2.44 2.31
N ASP A 101 -18.77 -2.55 3.01
CA ASP A 101 -18.70 -2.95 4.42
C ASP A 101 -18.89 -1.76 5.40
N GLY A 102 -19.71 -0.78 5.01
CA GLY A 102 -20.05 0.42 5.79
C GLY A 102 -21.48 0.39 6.30
#